data_AF-A0A9E4CRC2-F1
#
_entry.id   AF-A0A9E4CRC2-F1
#
_cell.length_a   1.000
_cell.length_b   1.000
_cell.length_c   1.000
_cell.angle_alpha   90.00
_cell.angle_beta   90.00
_cell.angle_gamma   90.00
#
_symmetry.space_group_name_H-M   'P 1'
#
loop_
_entity.id
_entity.type
_entity.pdbx_description
1 polymer ?
#
loop_
_entity_poly.entity_id
_entity_poly.type
_entity_poly.pdbx_seq_one_letter_code
_entity_poly.pdbx_strand_id
1 'polypeptide(L)'
;CGFPIVLARETVALNEVTQPLEQASERGADCIVTPCPLCHLSLDAWQSKAEKQAGRKFEMPTLHMSQLVALAAGVDGAELKFQRHVTAVGRKINDAVVR
;
A
#
# COMPACT_ATOMS: atom_id res chain seq x y z
N CYS A 1 9.26 3.91 5.04
CA CYS A 1 8.17 4.62 4.33
C CYS A 1 8.51 6.08 3.97
N GLY A 2 9.56 6.70 4.54
CA GLY A 2 10.03 8.02 4.09
C GLY A 2 9.19 9.25 4.48
N PHE A 3 7.98 9.09 5.02
CA PHE A 3 7.08 10.21 5.34
C PHE A 3 7.74 11.39 6.09
N PRO A 4 8.49 11.18 7.20
CA PRO A 4 8.98 12.29 8.01
C PRO A 4 9.97 13.22 7.31
N ILE A 5 10.61 12.76 6.22
CA ILE A 5 11.66 13.50 5.51
C ILE A 5 11.24 13.94 4.10
N VAL A 6 10.02 13.61 3.65
CA VAL A 6 9.61 13.84 2.24
C VAL A 6 9.72 15.31 1.82
N LEU A 7 9.41 16.24 2.72
CA LEU A 7 9.39 17.67 2.41
C LEU A 7 10.81 18.25 2.29
N ALA A 8 11.77 17.66 3.00
CA ALA A 8 13.15 18.12 3.01
C ALA A 8 14.03 17.34 2.01
N ARG A 9 13.73 16.06 1.78
CA ARG A 9 14.53 15.12 0.98
C ARG A 9 13.63 14.14 0.24
N GLU A 10 12.84 14.63 -0.72
CA GLU A 10 11.85 13.83 -1.45
C GLU A 10 12.47 12.57 -2.09
N THR A 11 13.58 12.69 -2.82
CA THR A 11 14.24 11.55 -3.46
C THR A 11 14.63 10.45 -2.47
N VAL A 12 15.17 10.83 -1.31
CA VAL A 12 15.54 9.87 -0.26
C VAL A 12 14.28 9.24 0.33
N ALA A 13 13.26 10.04 0.62
CA ALA A 13 11.97 9.56 1.12
C ALA A 13 11.32 8.54 0.17
N LEU A 14 11.34 8.80 -1.14
CA LEU A 14 10.78 7.89 -2.14
C LEU A 14 11.56 6.58 -2.22
N ASN A 15 12.89 6.57 -2.03
CA ASN A 15 13.65 5.33 -1.93
C ASN A 15 13.23 4.49 -0.72
N GLU A 16 12.91 5.12 0.41
CA GLU A 16 12.37 4.46 1.61
C GLU A 16 10.91 3.95 1.44
N VAL A 17 10.22 4.38 0.37
CA VAL A 17 8.93 3.82 -0.08
C VAL A 17 9.16 2.65 -1.03
N THR A 18 10.11 2.77 -1.95
CA THR A 18 10.42 1.74 -2.96
C THR A 18 10.90 0.44 -2.33
N GLN A 19 11.79 0.48 -1.33
CA GLN A 19 12.36 -0.73 -0.72
C GLN A 19 11.32 -1.78 -0.28
N PRO A 20 10.29 -1.45 0.53
CA PRO A 20 9.27 -2.43 0.90
C PRO A 20 8.39 -2.87 -0.28
N LEU A 21 8.16 -2.02 -1.28
CA LEU A 21 7.39 -2.37 -2.48
C LEU A 21 8.12 -3.40 -3.34
N GLU A 22 9.42 -3.22 -3.56
CA GLU A 22 10.28 -4.17 -4.26
C GLU A 22 10.29 -5.51 -3.53
N GLN A 23 10.56 -5.48 -2.23
CA GLN A 23 10.63 -6.69 -1.40
C GLN A 23 9.32 -7.47 -1.37
N ALA A 24 8.18 -6.79 -1.32
CA ALA A 24 6.86 -7.41 -1.35
C ALA A 24 6.54 -7.98 -2.74
N SER A 25 6.82 -7.21 -3.79
CA SER A 25 6.61 -7.61 -5.19
C SER A 25 7.43 -8.85 -5.56
N GLU A 26 8.72 -8.89 -5.18
CA GLU A 26 9.63 -10.01 -5.47
C GLU A 26 9.26 -11.29 -4.72
N ARG A 27 8.57 -11.17 -3.58
CA ARG A 27 8.06 -12.30 -2.80
C ARG A 27 6.65 -12.72 -3.23
N GLY A 28 6.04 -12.04 -4.22
CA GLY A 28 4.70 -12.34 -4.69
C GLY A 28 3.60 -12.05 -3.68
N ALA A 29 3.79 -11.05 -2.81
CA ALA A 29 2.76 -10.64 -1.87
C ALA A 29 1.52 -10.05 -2.59
N ASP A 30 0.33 -10.34 -2.07
CA ASP A 30 -0.93 -9.78 -2.61
C ASP A 30 -1.19 -8.33 -2.17
N CYS A 31 -0.65 -7.94 -1.00
CA CYS A 31 -0.74 -6.58 -0.47
C CYS A 31 0.32 -6.30 0.61
N ILE A 32 0.50 -5.03 0.96
CA ILE A 32 1.22 -4.58 2.15
C ILE A 32 0.21 -4.12 3.20
N VAL A 33 0.48 -4.40 4.48
CA VAL A 33 -0.39 -3.98 5.60
C VAL A 33 0.41 -3.15 6.59
N THR A 34 -0.17 -2.03 7.03
CA THR A 34 0.48 -1.12 7.97
C THR A 34 -0.50 -0.60 9.03
N PRO A 35 -0.11 -0.52 10.32
CA PRO A 35 -0.92 0.10 11.37
C PRO A 35 -0.75 1.63 11.44
N CYS A 36 0.13 2.21 10.62
CA CYS A 36 0.42 3.64 10.62
C CYS A 36 -0.25 4.33 9.42
N PRO A 37 -1.09 5.37 9.63
CA PRO A 37 -1.78 6.07 8.56
C PRO A 37 -0.81 6.83 7.64
N LEU A 38 0.32 7.30 8.17
CA LEU A 38 1.34 8.00 7.37
C LEU A 38 2.11 7.02 6.47
N CYS A 39 2.41 5.82 6.96
CA CYS A 39 2.96 4.76 6.11
C CYS A 39 1.97 4.36 5.02
N HIS A 40 0.68 4.26 5.34
CA HIS A 40 -0.36 3.99 4.34
C HIS A 40 -0.35 5.06 3.25
N LEU A 41 -0.37 6.34 3.64
CA LEU A 41 -0.30 7.45 2.69
C LEU A 41 0.95 7.37 1.79
N SER A 42 2.13 7.10 2.35
CA SER A 42 3.35 7.01 1.57
C SER A 42 3.37 5.82 0.60
N LEU A 43 2.89 4.65 1.04
CA LEU A 43 2.88 3.43 0.23
C LEU A 43 1.75 3.41 -0.80
N ASP A 44 0.63 4.09 -0.54
CA ASP A 44 -0.51 4.19 -1.46
C ASP A 44 -0.38 5.40 -2.38
N ALA A 45 -0.46 6.62 -1.83
CA ALA A 45 -0.53 7.84 -2.62
C ALA A 45 0.78 8.21 -3.32
N TRP A 46 1.94 7.92 -2.71
CA TRP A 46 3.23 8.21 -3.34
C TRP A 46 3.81 7.02 -4.11
N GLN A 47 3.10 5.89 -4.21
CA GLN A 47 3.57 4.75 -5.00
C GLN A 47 3.89 5.16 -6.43
N SER A 48 2.99 5.92 -7.06
CA SER A 48 3.20 6.41 -8.44
C SER A 48 4.45 7.29 -8.61
N LYS A 49 4.86 8.03 -7.57
CA LYS A 49 6.11 8.80 -7.58
C LYS A 49 7.32 7.90 -7.38
N ALA A 50 7.23 6.96 -6.43
CA ALA A 50 8.27 5.98 -6.15
C ALA A 50 8.55 5.09 -7.39
N GLU A 51 7.50 4.63 -8.08
CA GLU A 51 7.56 3.86 -9.32
C GLU A 51 8.26 4.62 -10.44
N LYS A 52 7.92 5.91 -10.63
CA LYS A 52 8.59 6.77 -11.62
C LYS A 52 10.08 6.94 -11.32
N GLN A 53 10.44 7.09 -10.04
CA GLN A 53 11.83 7.22 -9.62
C GLN A 53 12.61 5.91 -9.77
N ALA A 54 11.99 4.77 -9.45
CA ALA A 54 12.59 3.45 -9.56
C ALA A 54 12.64 2.91 -11.00
N GLY A 55 11.84 3.47 -11.91
CA GLY A 55 11.69 2.94 -13.27
C GLY A 55 10.98 1.58 -13.32
N ARG A 56 10.20 1.23 -12.29
CA ARG A 56 9.50 -0.05 -12.15
C ARG A 56 8.10 0.21 -11.58
N LYS A 57 7.12 -0.53 -12.07
CA LYS A 57 5.77 -0.57 -11.48
C LYS A 57 5.67 -1.69 -10.46
N PHE A 58 4.96 -1.43 -9.37
CA PHE A 58 4.67 -2.40 -8.32
C PHE A 58 3.20 -2.78 -8.29
N GLU A 59 2.31 -1.80 -8.51
CA GLU A 59 0.85 -1.98 -8.42
C GLU A 59 0.43 -2.72 -7.14
N MET A 60 1.13 -2.46 -6.03
CA MET A 60 1.03 -3.17 -4.75
C MET A 60 -0.02 -2.50 -3.87
N PRO A 61 -1.17 -3.14 -3.61
CA PRO A 61 -2.20 -2.57 -2.74
C PRO A 61 -1.67 -2.42 -1.31
N THR A 62 -2.02 -1.32 -0.64
CA THR A 62 -1.68 -1.10 0.76
C THR A 62 -2.94 -0.97 1.62
N LEU A 63 -3.09 -1.83 2.63
CA LEU A 63 -4.18 -1.76 3.59
C LEU A 63 -3.71 -1.16 4.92
N HIS A 64 -4.60 -0.42 5.57
CA HIS A 64 -4.43 -0.14 6.99
C HIS A 64 -4.75 -1.41 7.80
N MET A 65 -4.05 -1.64 8.91
CA MET A 65 -4.25 -2.83 9.77
C MET A 65 -5.72 -3.02 10.17
N SER A 66 -6.42 -1.94 10.51
CA SER A 66 -7.85 -2.00 10.84
C SER A 66 -8.73 -2.44 9.66
N GLN A 67 -8.36 -2.08 8.42
CA GLN A 67 -9.10 -2.53 7.24
C GLN A 67 -8.91 -4.03 7.03
N LEU A 68 -7.71 -4.56 7.22
CA LEU A 68 -7.48 -6.01 7.17
C LEU A 68 -8.29 -6.74 8.25
N VAL A 69 -8.27 -6.25 9.49
CA VAL A 69 -9.02 -6.87 10.59
C VAL A 69 -10.53 -6.84 10.33
N ALA A 70 -11.07 -5.73 9.83
CA ALA A 70 -12.49 -5.63 9.51
C ALA A 70 -12.87 -6.50 8.30
N LEU A 71 -12.00 -6.58 7.28
CA LEU A 71 -12.17 -7.53 6.18
C LEU A 71 -12.21 -8.98 6.70
N ALA A 72 -11.35 -9.32 7.68
CA ALA A 72 -11.34 -10.61 8.38
C ALA A 72 -12.58 -10.89 9.21
N ALA A 73 -13.27 -9.84 9.65
CA ALA A 73 -14.57 -9.96 10.31
C ALA A 73 -15.75 -10.02 9.31
N GLY A 74 -15.49 -10.04 8.00
CA GLY A 74 -16.52 -10.13 6.96
C GLY A 74 -17.10 -8.79 6.50
N VAL A 75 -16.47 -7.67 6.85
CA VAL A 75 -16.86 -6.34 6.34
C VAL A 75 -16.43 -6.20 4.88
N ASP A 76 -17.35 -5.79 4.01
CA ASP A 76 -17.05 -5.69 2.59
C ASP A 76 -16.15 -4.49 2.22
N GLY A 77 -15.50 -4.59 1.05
CA GLY A 77 -14.58 -3.56 0.57
C GLY A 77 -15.21 -2.19 0.31
N ALA A 78 -16.53 -2.12 0.06
CA ALA A 78 -17.23 -0.85 -0.19
C ALA A 78 -17.51 -0.08 1.11
N GLU A 79 -17.78 -0.80 2.20
CA GLU A 79 -17.82 -0.24 3.54
C GLU A 79 -16.43 0.21 3.99
N LEU A 80 -15.39 -0.59 3.73
CA LEU A 80 -13.97 -0.28 4.01
C LEU A 80 -13.36 0.83 3.15
N LYS A 81 -14.12 1.35 2.17
CA LYS A 81 -13.74 2.44 1.27
C LYS A 81 -12.52 2.14 0.40
N PHE A 82 -12.37 0.91 -0.09
CA PHE A 82 -11.27 0.53 -0.99
C PHE A 82 -11.22 1.35 -2.28
N GLN A 83 -12.35 1.86 -2.77
CA GLN A 83 -12.43 2.78 -3.90
C GLN A 83 -11.77 4.15 -3.68
N ARG A 84 -11.38 4.47 -2.44
CA ARG A 84 -10.66 5.71 -2.10
C ARG A 84 -9.14 5.54 -2.05
N HIS A 85 -8.65 4.31 -2.17
CA HIS A 85 -7.21 4.08 -2.29
C HIS A 85 -6.72 4.58 -3.65
N VAL A 86 -5.49 5.09 -3.69
CA VAL A 86 -4.86 5.55 -4.93
C VAL A 86 -4.40 4.34 -5.75
N THR A 87 -3.90 3.32 -5.07
CA THR A 87 -3.58 2.02 -5.64
C THR A 87 -4.84 1.16 -5.64
N ALA A 88 -5.07 0.43 -6.74
CA ALA A 88 -6.26 -0.39 -6.86
C ALA A 88 -6.19 -1.58 -5.90
N VAL A 89 -7.09 -1.65 -4.93
CA VAL A 89 -7.28 -2.84 -4.10
C VAL A 89 -8.03 -3.88 -4.92
N GLY A 90 -7.29 -4.84 -5.48
CA GLY A 90 -7.83 -5.82 -6.43
C GLY A 90 -8.82 -6.82 -5.79
N ARG A 91 -9.64 -7.45 -6.65
CA ARG A 91 -10.62 -8.49 -6.27
C ARG A 91 -10.01 -9.63 -5.44
N LYS A 92 -8.74 -9.98 -5.70
CA LYS A 92 -8.01 -11.03 -4.97
C LYS A 92 -7.96 -10.81 -3.45
N ILE A 93 -7.93 -9.55 -2.99
CA ILE A 93 -7.90 -9.23 -1.56
C ILE A 93 -9.28 -9.47 -0.92
N ASN A 94 -10.37 -9.16 -1.64
CA ASN A 94 -11.72 -9.43 -1.15
C ASN A 94 -11.99 -10.93 -1.00
N ASP A 95 -11.43 -11.76 -1.90
CA ASP A 95 -11.66 -13.20 -1.91
C ASP A 95 -10.77 -13.97 -0.91
N ALA A 96 -9.64 -13.38 -0.48
CA ALA A 96 -8.66 -14.05 0.37
C ALA A 96 -9.12 -14.27 1.83
N VAL A 97 -10.19 -13.59 2.24
CA VAL A 97 -10.59 -13.49 3.64
C VAL A 97 -11.96 -14.12 3.94
N VAL A 98 -12.71 -14.50 2.89
CA VAL A 98 -14.02 -15.17 2.98
C VAL A 98 -13.89 -16.69 2.80
N ARG A 99 -12.70 -17.27 3.01
CA ARG A 99 -12.48 -18.73 3.00
C ARG A 99 -12.29 -19.29 4.40
#